data_AF-A0A517TAD5-F1
#
_entry.id   AF-A0A517TAD5-F1
#
_cell.length_a   1.000
_cell.length_b   1.000
_cell.length_c   1.000
_cell.angle_alpha   90.00
_cell.angle_beta   90.00
_cell.angle_gamma   90.00
#
_symmetry.space_group_name_H-M   'P 1'
#
loop_
_entity.id
_entity.type
_entity.pdbx_description
1 polymer ?
#
loop_
_entity_poly.entity_id
_entity_poly.type
_entity_poly.pdbx_seq_one_letter_code
_entity_poly.pdbx_strand_id
1 'polypeptide(L)'
;MWTRLTISICTLLLAHTALAEPIDPAIQPSLREQISRSTNAVLAGYMDGRWIVVRSLLGSPDGPLVGKRVKVENLPGWASYSVLIRPALDQNWSTPIPLTRSAAGYLVKQLESSPRARRETAARYLMHSDPIIRDETIAELARDDYENVKAVADMIPAQHLREALSANDLAPHQLRTAGLLLGLCGQGRDETLLLDLAGRDREGFGLGEEGPLIGYLLLRGPDGLDTLRRKVIESPDTTSVTLRAAISALDFLHQHEPQRFAEADLQRSLVAIASRPEATDMVAAQLAQWGNWDGVPAMVAIFHENNDQDPVRKKASRIAILRYLKDCARCPHPESQESKSQARTALNSLENAYPDVARRATALSGTPAQTTELY
;
A
#
# COMPACT_ATOMS: atom_id res chain seq x y z
N MET A 1 -16.47 18.77 60.40
CA MET A 1 -16.75 17.86 59.27
C MET A 1 -16.23 18.52 57.99
N TRP A 2 -15.12 18.04 57.46
CA TRP A 2 -14.53 18.47 56.18
C TRP A 2 -14.72 17.32 55.19
N THR A 3 -15.44 17.53 54.09
CA THR A 3 -15.56 16.58 52.99
C THR A 3 -14.52 16.91 51.92
N ARG A 4 -13.55 16.01 51.74
CA ARG A 4 -12.56 16.05 50.66
C ARG A 4 -13.23 15.58 49.36
N LEU A 5 -13.14 16.41 48.32
CA LEU A 5 -13.51 16.06 46.96
C LEU A 5 -12.24 15.50 46.26
N THR A 6 -12.20 14.20 46.01
CA THR A 6 -11.13 13.56 45.24
C THR A 6 -11.46 13.67 43.76
N ILE A 7 -10.68 14.45 43.02
CA ILE A 7 -10.74 14.51 41.56
C ILE A 7 -9.82 13.41 41.01
N SER A 8 -10.42 12.36 40.46
CA SER A 8 -9.70 11.34 39.68
C SER A 8 -9.28 11.94 38.34
N ILE A 9 -7.99 12.11 38.14
CA ILE A 9 -7.40 12.46 36.84
C ILE A 9 -7.42 11.18 35.99
N CYS A 10 -8.38 11.08 35.08
CA CYS A 10 -8.37 10.09 34.02
C CYS A 10 -7.26 10.44 33.02
N THR A 11 -6.16 9.70 33.08
CA THR A 11 -5.12 9.71 32.05
C THR A 11 -5.71 9.14 30.76
N LEU A 12 -6.01 10.02 29.81
CA LEU A 12 -6.33 9.65 28.43
C LEU A 12 -5.07 9.07 27.78
N LEU A 13 -4.97 7.74 27.77
CA LEU A 13 -4.11 7.00 26.86
C LEU A 13 -4.64 7.25 25.43
N LEU A 14 -4.01 8.20 24.73
CA LEU A 14 -4.12 8.32 23.29
C LEU A 14 -3.47 7.09 22.66
N ALA A 15 -4.25 6.01 22.51
CA ALA A 15 -3.92 4.96 21.58
C ALA A 15 -3.74 5.62 20.21
N HIS A 16 -2.51 5.61 19.69
CA HIS A 16 -2.28 5.82 18.27
C HIS A 16 -2.97 4.66 17.56
N THR A 17 -4.23 4.86 17.18
CA THR A 17 -4.85 4.04 16.17
C THR A 17 -4.04 4.32 14.91
N ALA A 18 -3.12 3.41 14.59
CA ALA A 18 -2.68 3.21 13.22
C ALA A 18 -3.97 3.04 12.41
N LEU A 19 -4.43 4.11 11.78
CA LEU A 19 -5.43 4.04 10.75
C LEU A 19 -4.77 3.19 9.68
N ALA A 20 -5.12 1.90 9.65
CA ALA A 20 -4.88 1.08 8.48
C ALA A 20 -5.32 1.94 7.29
N GLU A 21 -4.39 2.20 6.37
CA GLU A 21 -4.67 2.99 5.18
C GLU A 21 -5.99 2.52 4.57
N PRO A 22 -6.84 3.43 4.05
CA PRO A 22 -8.07 3.03 3.41
C PRO A 22 -7.75 1.95 2.38
N ILE A 23 -8.35 0.76 2.57
CA ILE A 23 -8.31 -0.32 1.59
C ILE A 23 -8.62 0.34 0.26
N ASP A 24 -7.66 0.33 -0.67
CA ASP A 24 -7.84 0.90 -2.00
C ASP A 24 -9.19 0.39 -2.53
N PRO A 25 -10.17 1.26 -2.80
CA PRO A 25 -11.51 0.85 -3.22
C PRO A 25 -11.49 0.05 -4.54
N ALA A 26 -10.37 0.06 -5.27
CA ALA A 26 -10.13 -0.82 -6.42
C ALA A 26 -9.86 -2.28 -6.05
N ILE A 27 -9.45 -2.58 -4.80
CA ILE A 27 -9.23 -3.94 -4.32
C ILE A 27 -10.58 -4.53 -3.92
N GLN A 28 -11.22 -5.19 -4.89
CA GLN A 28 -12.39 -6.02 -4.63
C GLN A 28 -12.09 -7.01 -3.48
N PRO A 29 -13.04 -7.22 -2.55
CA PRO A 29 -12.86 -8.23 -1.52
C PRO A 29 -12.63 -9.59 -2.17
N SER A 30 -11.70 -10.36 -1.61
CA SER A 30 -11.51 -11.76 -2.00
C SER A 30 -12.81 -12.53 -1.91
N LEU A 31 -12.97 -13.59 -2.70
CA LEU A 31 -14.13 -14.47 -2.65
C LEU A 31 -14.36 -15.00 -1.22
N ARG A 32 -13.28 -15.36 -0.52
CA ARG A 32 -13.35 -15.75 0.89
C ARG A 32 -13.86 -14.63 1.80
N GLU A 33 -13.41 -13.38 1.61
CA GLU A 33 -13.93 -12.25 2.37
C GLU A 33 -15.42 -12.00 2.06
N GLN A 34 -15.82 -12.05 0.79
CA GLN A 34 -17.22 -11.93 0.39
C GLN A 34 -18.08 -12.98 1.10
N ILE A 35 -17.62 -14.23 1.17
CA ILE A 35 -18.27 -15.31 1.91
C ILE A 35 -18.36 -14.97 3.40
N SER A 36 -17.26 -14.57 4.03
CA SER A 36 -17.23 -14.24 5.48
C SER A 36 -18.15 -13.08 5.88
N ARG A 37 -18.42 -12.15 4.96
CA ARG A 37 -19.30 -10.98 5.16
C ARG A 37 -20.75 -11.25 4.76
N SER A 38 -21.06 -12.45 4.27
CA SER A 38 -22.39 -12.81 3.77
C SER A 38 -23.29 -13.37 4.87
N THR A 39 -24.60 -13.31 4.66
CA THR A 39 -25.58 -13.98 5.54
C THR A 39 -25.59 -15.49 5.30
N ASN A 40 -25.37 -15.88 4.06
CA ASN A 40 -25.34 -17.29 3.66
C ASN A 40 -24.43 -17.43 2.43
N ALA A 41 -23.69 -18.52 2.36
CA ALA A 41 -22.90 -18.86 1.20
C ALA A 41 -22.88 -20.37 1.03
N VAL A 42 -23.07 -20.84 -0.19
CA VAL A 42 -23.12 -22.26 -0.51
C VAL A 42 -22.28 -22.58 -1.75
N LEU A 43 -21.75 -23.80 -1.78
CA LEU A 43 -21.11 -24.36 -2.96
C LEU A 43 -22.12 -25.28 -3.66
N ALA A 44 -22.40 -24.99 -4.93
CA ALA A 44 -23.18 -25.84 -5.80
C ALA A 44 -22.26 -26.62 -6.75
N GLY A 45 -22.54 -27.90 -6.97
CA GLY A 45 -21.86 -28.75 -7.94
C GLY A 45 -22.81 -29.22 -9.03
N TYR A 46 -22.29 -29.42 -10.25
CA TYR A 46 -23.06 -29.98 -11.35
C TYR A 46 -23.00 -31.51 -11.33
N MET A 47 -24.14 -32.15 -11.07
CA MET A 47 -24.29 -33.61 -10.95
C MET A 47 -25.56 -34.06 -11.65
N ASP A 48 -25.47 -35.14 -12.44
CA ASP A 48 -26.61 -35.75 -13.15
C ASP A 48 -27.48 -34.74 -13.93
N GLY A 49 -26.83 -33.81 -14.62
CA GLY A 49 -27.50 -32.80 -15.45
C GLY A 49 -28.11 -31.63 -14.66
N ARG A 50 -27.83 -31.52 -13.35
CA ARG A 50 -28.45 -30.52 -12.46
C ARG A 50 -27.44 -29.90 -11.50
N TRP A 51 -27.70 -28.66 -11.10
CA TRP A 51 -26.95 -28.00 -10.02
C TRP A 51 -27.58 -28.32 -8.66
N ILE A 52 -26.75 -28.84 -7.76
CA ILE A 52 -27.16 -29.22 -6.40
C ILE A 52 -26.22 -28.55 -5.43
N VAL A 53 -26.75 -28.01 -4.33
CA VAL A 53 -25.92 -27.52 -3.23
C VAL A 53 -25.23 -28.70 -2.57
N VAL A 54 -23.91 -28.72 -2.65
CA VAL A 54 -23.07 -29.81 -2.11
C VAL A 54 -22.47 -29.47 -0.75
N ARG A 55 -22.40 -28.18 -0.38
CA ARG A 55 -21.82 -27.75 0.89
C ARG A 55 -22.33 -26.37 1.31
N SER A 56 -22.55 -26.17 2.62
CA SER A 56 -22.55 -24.83 3.20
C SER A 56 -21.13 -24.31 3.34
N LEU A 57 -20.90 -23.04 3.00
CA LEU A 57 -19.60 -22.36 3.17
C LEU A 57 -19.53 -21.54 4.46
N LEU A 58 -20.66 -21.41 5.16
CA LEU A 58 -20.76 -20.80 6.48
C LEU A 58 -21.38 -21.80 7.47
N GLY A 59 -20.80 -21.89 8.66
CA GLY A 59 -21.28 -22.77 9.73
C GLY A 59 -21.08 -24.26 9.41
N SER A 60 -22.09 -25.09 9.71
CA SER A 60 -22.03 -26.54 9.50
C SER A 60 -22.00 -26.88 8.00
N PRO A 61 -21.04 -27.71 7.53
CA PRO A 61 -20.97 -28.14 6.12
C PRO A 61 -22.26 -28.75 5.59
N ASP A 62 -23.01 -29.46 6.44
CA ASP A 62 -24.29 -30.12 6.13
C ASP A 62 -25.50 -29.21 6.42
N GLY A 63 -25.35 -27.92 6.13
CA GLY A 63 -26.38 -26.91 6.37
C GLY A 63 -27.72 -27.21 5.66
N PRO A 64 -28.81 -26.50 6.02
CA PRO A 64 -30.18 -26.83 5.59
C PRO A 64 -30.43 -26.75 4.08
N LEU A 65 -29.52 -26.10 3.34
CA LEU A 65 -29.58 -25.98 1.89
C LEU A 65 -28.88 -27.12 1.15
N VAL A 66 -28.07 -27.96 1.83
CA VAL A 66 -27.37 -29.07 1.20
C VAL A 66 -28.36 -30.10 0.64
N GLY A 67 -28.08 -30.59 -0.57
CA GLY A 67 -28.94 -31.48 -1.34
C GLY A 67 -30.10 -30.77 -2.06
N LYS A 68 -30.32 -29.47 -1.84
CA LYS A 68 -31.33 -28.70 -2.59
C LYS A 68 -30.84 -28.44 -4.01
N ARG A 69 -31.79 -28.52 -4.96
CA ARG A 69 -31.54 -28.13 -6.35
C ARG A 69 -31.53 -26.62 -6.45
N VAL A 70 -30.59 -26.09 -7.22
CA VAL A 70 -30.50 -24.67 -7.53
C VAL A 70 -30.53 -24.48 -9.03
N LYS A 71 -31.17 -23.41 -9.50
CA LYS A 71 -31.10 -23.01 -10.90
C LYS A 71 -29.96 -22.01 -11.02
N VAL A 72 -28.94 -22.38 -11.78
CA VAL A 72 -27.81 -21.49 -12.07
C VAL A 72 -27.78 -21.27 -13.57
N GLU A 73 -27.92 -20.02 -13.97
CA GLU A 73 -27.98 -19.62 -15.39
C GLU A 73 -26.65 -18.98 -15.81
N ASN A 74 -26.33 -19.05 -17.10
CA ASN A 74 -25.19 -18.36 -17.70
C ASN A 74 -23.81 -18.75 -17.14
N LEU A 75 -23.66 -19.97 -16.62
CA LEU A 75 -22.33 -20.48 -16.25
C LEU A 75 -21.54 -20.92 -17.47
N PRO A 76 -20.23 -20.65 -17.52
CA PRO A 76 -19.37 -21.12 -18.58
C PRO A 76 -19.20 -22.65 -18.52
N GLY A 77 -19.01 -23.29 -19.67
CA GLY A 77 -18.92 -24.75 -19.78
C GLY A 77 -17.75 -25.41 -19.05
N TRP A 78 -16.75 -24.65 -18.63
CA TRP A 78 -15.62 -25.14 -17.83
C TRP A 78 -15.94 -25.25 -16.32
N ALA A 79 -17.03 -24.64 -15.86
CA ALA A 79 -17.38 -24.60 -14.44
C ALA A 79 -17.87 -25.98 -13.95
N SER A 80 -17.18 -26.55 -12.98
CA SER A 80 -17.63 -27.77 -12.28
C SER A 80 -18.41 -27.45 -11.01
N TYR A 81 -18.14 -26.27 -10.44
CA TYR A 81 -18.75 -25.77 -9.22
C TYR A 81 -19.18 -24.31 -9.41
N SER A 82 -20.05 -23.83 -8.53
CA SER A 82 -20.39 -22.42 -8.44
C SER A 82 -20.57 -22.03 -6.98
N VAL A 83 -20.05 -20.87 -6.59
CA VAL A 83 -20.37 -20.27 -5.31
C VAL A 83 -21.60 -19.38 -5.48
N LEU A 84 -22.55 -19.51 -4.56
CA LEU A 84 -23.71 -18.66 -4.45
C LEU A 84 -23.61 -17.94 -3.11
N ILE A 85 -23.65 -16.60 -3.12
CA ILE A 85 -23.52 -15.76 -1.92
C ILE A 85 -24.82 -14.99 -1.73
N ARG A 86 -25.29 -14.91 -0.50
CA ARG A 86 -26.39 -14.02 -0.10
C ARG A 86 -25.82 -12.90 0.77
N PRO A 87 -25.62 -11.69 0.22
CA PRO A 87 -25.04 -10.57 0.96
C PRO A 87 -25.79 -10.25 2.27
N ALA A 88 -25.12 -9.61 3.22
CA ALA A 88 -25.73 -9.21 4.51
C ALA A 88 -26.91 -8.24 4.36
N LEU A 89 -26.82 -7.33 3.38
CA LEU A 89 -27.77 -6.23 3.19
C LEU A 89 -28.79 -6.49 2.07
N ASP A 90 -28.69 -7.63 1.38
CA ASP A 90 -29.57 -7.98 0.26
C ASP A 90 -30.31 -9.28 0.55
N GLN A 91 -31.61 -9.30 0.23
CA GLN A 91 -32.40 -10.51 0.33
C GLN A 91 -32.17 -11.46 -0.85
N ASN A 92 -31.59 -10.98 -1.96
CA ASN A 92 -31.31 -11.74 -3.16
C ASN A 92 -29.94 -12.45 -3.11
N TRP A 93 -29.81 -13.52 -3.89
CA TRP A 93 -28.53 -14.17 -4.14
C TRP A 93 -27.73 -13.36 -5.16
N SER A 94 -26.41 -13.30 -4.98
CA SER A 94 -25.49 -12.69 -5.93
C SER A 94 -25.46 -13.44 -7.25
N THR A 95 -24.85 -12.83 -8.26
CA THR A 95 -24.46 -13.53 -9.48
C THR A 95 -23.63 -14.76 -9.13
N PRO A 96 -23.93 -15.93 -9.70
CA PRO A 96 -23.18 -17.15 -9.47
C PRO A 96 -21.71 -17.00 -9.89
N ILE A 97 -20.79 -17.41 -9.02
CA ILE A 97 -19.35 -17.32 -9.27
C ILE A 97 -18.85 -18.70 -9.73
N PRO A 98 -18.51 -18.89 -11.02
CA PRO A 98 -18.07 -20.18 -11.54
C PRO A 98 -16.70 -20.56 -11.01
N LEU A 99 -16.55 -21.82 -10.60
CA LEU A 99 -15.30 -22.38 -10.10
C LEU A 99 -14.93 -23.68 -10.85
N THR A 100 -13.63 -23.86 -11.06
CA THR A 100 -13.07 -25.17 -11.38
C THR A 100 -13.13 -26.08 -10.14
N ARG A 101 -12.89 -27.38 -10.33
CA ARG A 101 -12.74 -28.31 -9.20
C ARG A 101 -11.59 -27.92 -8.27
N SER A 102 -10.47 -27.47 -8.83
CA SER A 102 -9.29 -27.04 -8.06
C SER A 102 -9.58 -25.80 -7.23
N ALA A 103 -10.23 -24.78 -7.83
CA ALA A 103 -10.61 -23.56 -7.11
C ALA A 103 -11.61 -23.84 -5.99
N ALA A 104 -12.61 -24.69 -6.22
CA ALA A 104 -13.56 -25.10 -5.20
C ALA A 104 -12.88 -25.83 -4.02
N GLY A 105 -11.97 -26.77 -4.32
CA GLY A 105 -11.20 -27.48 -3.29
C GLY A 105 -10.28 -26.55 -2.50
N TYR A 106 -9.61 -25.62 -3.18
CA TYR A 106 -8.78 -24.59 -2.56
C TYR A 106 -9.61 -23.73 -1.61
N LEU A 107 -10.72 -23.15 -2.09
CA LEU A 107 -11.57 -22.25 -1.31
C LEU A 107 -12.11 -22.91 -0.03
N VAL A 108 -12.64 -24.13 -0.14
CA VAL A 108 -13.15 -24.88 1.03
C VAL A 108 -12.04 -25.10 2.04
N LYS A 109 -10.86 -25.53 1.58
CA LYS A 109 -9.69 -25.71 2.46
C LYS A 109 -9.30 -24.39 3.14
N GLN A 110 -9.31 -23.27 2.41
CA GLN A 110 -8.96 -21.96 2.98
C GLN A 110 -9.96 -21.52 4.05
N LEU A 111 -11.26 -21.69 3.84
CA LEU A 111 -12.30 -21.31 4.82
C LEU A 111 -12.16 -22.05 6.16
N GLU A 112 -11.64 -23.27 6.13
CA GLU A 112 -11.45 -24.13 7.32
C GLU A 112 -10.07 -23.98 7.97
N SER A 113 -9.14 -23.31 7.29
CA SER A 113 -7.75 -23.21 7.73
C SER A 113 -7.55 -22.01 8.66
N SER A 114 -6.65 -22.18 9.64
CA SER A 114 -6.17 -21.09 10.48
C SER A 114 -5.45 -20.01 9.66
N PRO A 115 -5.37 -18.75 10.13
CA PRO A 115 -4.68 -17.68 9.39
C PRO A 115 -3.27 -18.06 8.91
N ARG A 116 -2.47 -18.69 9.78
CA ARG A 116 -1.14 -19.18 9.43
C ARG A 116 -1.18 -20.22 8.31
N ALA A 117 -2.02 -21.24 8.43
CA ALA A 117 -2.10 -22.31 7.43
C ALA A 117 -2.59 -21.81 6.07
N ARG A 118 -3.46 -20.80 6.07
CA ARG A 118 -3.90 -20.14 4.84
C ARG A 118 -2.76 -19.39 4.18
N ARG A 119 -2.00 -18.61 4.93
CA ARG A 119 -0.82 -17.89 4.42
C ARG A 119 0.23 -18.84 3.84
N GLU A 120 0.57 -19.91 4.54
CA GLU A 120 1.51 -20.93 4.03
C GLU A 120 0.99 -21.57 2.73
N THR A 121 -0.32 -21.79 2.63
CA THR A 121 -0.93 -22.29 1.39
C THR A 121 -0.89 -21.22 0.30
N ALA A 122 -1.23 -19.96 0.62
CA ALA A 122 -1.21 -18.86 -0.32
C ALA A 122 0.18 -18.66 -0.93
N ALA A 123 1.23 -18.74 -0.13
CA ALA A 123 2.61 -18.67 -0.60
C ALA A 123 2.94 -19.74 -1.64
N ARG A 124 2.55 -21.01 -1.40
CA ARG A 124 2.84 -22.13 -2.31
C ARG A 124 2.02 -22.09 -3.60
N TYR A 125 0.79 -21.59 -3.55
CA TYR A 125 -0.13 -21.52 -4.68
C TYR A 125 -0.13 -20.14 -5.36
N LEU A 126 0.80 -19.25 -4.98
CA LEU A 126 0.90 -17.93 -5.58
C LEU A 126 1.15 -18.04 -7.09
N MET A 127 0.47 -17.20 -7.88
CA MET A 127 0.50 -17.21 -9.34
C MET A 127 0.07 -18.54 -9.97
N HIS A 128 -0.84 -19.26 -9.31
CA HIS A 128 -1.47 -20.44 -9.91
C HIS A 128 -2.18 -20.12 -11.24
N SER A 129 -2.25 -21.09 -12.15
CA SER A 129 -2.87 -20.90 -13.48
C SER A 129 -4.39 -20.71 -13.44
N ASP A 130 -5.04 -21.21 -12.39
CA ASP A 130 -6.45 -20.91 -12.09
C ASP A 130 -6.57 -19.48 -11.55
N PRO A 131 -7.31 -18.59 -12.23
CA PRO A 131 -7.39 -17.18 -11.87
C PRO A 131 -8.01 -16.95 -10.49
N ILE A 132 -8.97 -17.78 -10.06
CA ILE A 132 -9.58 -17.64 -8.73
C ILE A 132 -8.55 -17.98 -7.66
N ILE A 133 -7.78 -19.06 -7.83
CA ILE A 133 -6.72 -19.41 -6.87
C ILE A 133 -5.67 -18.30 -6.83
N ARG A 134 -5.23 -17.80 -7.99
CA ARG A 134 -4.26 -16.70 -8.06
C ARG A 134 -4.76 -15.47 -7.31
N ASP A 135 -5.97 -15.02 -7.59
CA ASP A 135 -6.52 -13.80 -6.99
C ASP A 135 -6.70 -13.96 -5.47
N GLU A 136 -7.17 -15.14 -5.00
CA GLU A 136 -7.27 -15.44 -3.57
C GLU A 136 -5.89 -15.47 -2.88
N THR A 137 -4.87 -16.02 -3.54
CA THR A 137 -3.51 -16.11 -2.96
C THR A 137 -2.84 -14.74 -2.87
N ILE A 138 -2.98 -13.90 -3.90
CA ILE A 138 -2.50 -12.51 -3.89
C ILE A 138 -3.22 -11.73 -2.80
N ALA A 139 -4.56 -11.85 -2.75
CA ALA A 139 -5.40 -11.21 -1.75
C ALA A 139 -5.03 -11.58 -0.31
N GLU A 140 -4.67 -12.84 -0.05
CA GLU A 140 -4.25 -13.30 1.28
C GLU A 140 -2.93 -12.67 1.70
N LEU A 141 -1.94 -12.65 0.81
CA LEU A 141 -0.61 -12.13 1.12
C LEU A 141 -0.58 -10.60 1.15
N ALA A 142 -1.33 -9.92 0.28
CA ALA A 142 -1.35 -8.45 0.20
C ALA A 142 -1.98 -7.78 1.42
N ARG A 143 -2.84 -8.49 2.16
CA ARG A 143 -3.56 -7.96 3.34
C ARG A 143 -2.94 -8.39 4.68
N ASP A 144 -1.97 -9.29 4.66
CA ASP A 144 -1.34 -9.77 5.88
C ASP A 144 -0.22 -8.81 6.33
N ASP A 145 0.18 -8.92 7.60
CA ASP A 145 1.27 -8.11 8.13
C ASP A 145 2.58 -8.45 7.40
N TYR A 146 3.44 -7.45 7.19
CA TYR A 146 4.69 -7.65 6.46
C TYR A 146 5.57 -8.77 7.06
N GLU A 147 5.76 -8.79 8.38
CA GLU A 147 6.57 -9.82 9.06
C GLU A 147 6.01 -11.23 8.86
N ASN A 148 4.69 -11.32 8.81
CA ASN A 148 3.97 -12.56 8.57
C ASN A 148 4.19 -13.08 7.14
N VAL A 149 4.18 -12.19 6.15
CA VAL A 149 4.47 -12.48 4.74
C VAL A 149 5.95 -12.87 4.57
N LYS A 150 6.86 -12.11 5.18
CA LYS A 150 8.30 -12.37 5.17
C LYS A 150 8.63 -13.76 5.71
N ALA A 151 7.92 -14.20 6.76
CA ALA A 151 8.10 -15.52 7.36
C ALA A 151 7.71 -16.72 6.45
N VAL A 152 7.00 -16.48 5.34
CA VAL A 152 6.64 -17.54 4.36
C VAL A 152 7.27 -17.32 2.99
N ALA A 153 8.19 -16.35 2.86
CA ALA A 153 8.78 -15.97 1.57
C ALA A 153 9.53 -17.14 0.91
N ASP A 154 10.15 -18.01 1.70
CA ASP A 154 10.87 -19.20 1.24
C ASP A 154 9.96 -20.26 0.58
N MET A 155 8.66 -20.24 0.89
CA MET A 155 7.66 -21.11 0.27
C MET A 155 7.17 -20.59 -1.08
N ILE A 156 7.48 -19.34 -1.43
CA ILE A 156 6.99 -18.70 -2.64
C ILE A 156 7.81 -19.17 -3.84
N PRO A 157 7.17 -19.68 -4.90
CA PRO A 157 7.88 -20.04 -6.13
C PRO A 157 8.28 -18.77 -6.90
N ALA A 158 9.48 -18.25 -6.61
CA ALA A 158 10.02 -17.03 -7.23
C ALA A 158 10.00 -17.08 -8.78
N GLN A 159 10.06 -18.26 -9.38
CA GLN A 159 9.94 -18.43 -10.83
C GLN A 159 8.57 -18.00 -11.37
N HIS A 160 7.48 -18.33 -10.70
CA HIS A 160 6.15 -17.93 -11.17
C HIS A 160 5.95 -16.41 -11.06
N LEU A 161 6.48 -15.78 -10.01
CA LEU A 161 6.47 -14.32 -9.89
C LEU A 161 7.25 -13.67 -11.02
N ARG A 162 8.44 -14.19 -11.33
CA ARG A 162 9.30 -13.68 -12.41
C ARG A 162 8.60 -13.78 -13.77
N GLU A 163 7.93 -14.90 -14.05
CA GLU A 163 7.15 -15.11 -15.27
C GLU A 163 5.98 -14.12 -15.36
N ALA A 164 5.19 -13.98 -14.29
CA ALA A 164 4.07 -13.05 -14.24
C ALA A 164 4.50 -11.59 -14.42
N LEU A 165 5.55 -11.16 -13.71
CA LEU A 165 6.10 -9.81 -13.82
C LEU A 165 6.71 -9.54 -15.20
N SER A 166 7.29 -10.55 -15.85
CA SER A 166 7.85 -10.41 -17.20
C SER A 166 6.77 -10.34 -18.28
N ALA A 167 5.62 -11.00 -18.07
CA ALA A 167 4.48 -10.96 -18.98
C ALA A 167 3.81 -9.58 -19.02
N ASN A 168 3.93 -8.81 -17.94
CA ASN A 168 3.43 -7.43 -17.83
C ASN A 168 1.91 -7.33 -18.10
N ASP A 169 1.14 -8.28 -17.58
CA ASP A 169 -0.31 -8.37 -17.69
C ASP A 169 -1.02 -8.27 -16.33
N LEU A 170 -0.28 -7.92 -15.28
CA LEU A 170 -0.78 -7.80 -13.92
C LEU A 170 -1.53 -6.48 -13.72
N ALA A 171 -2.66 -6.55 -13.02
CA ALA A 171 -3.32 -5.35 -12.52
C ALA A 171 -2.42 -4.62 -11.50
N PRO A 172 -2.57 -3.29 -11.30
CA PRO A 172 -1.77 -2.50 -10.37
C PRO A 172 -1.51 -3.12 -8.99
N HIS A 173 -2.56 -3.57 -8.29
CA HIS A 173 -2.43 -4.19 -6.97
C HIS A 173 -1.68 -5.52 -6.99
N GLN A 174 -1.78 -6.27 -8.11
CA GLN A 174 -1.04 -7.51 -8.33
C GLN A 174 0.44 -7.20 -8.60
N LEU A 175 0.73 -6.18 -9.42
CA LEU A 175 2.10 -5.71 -9.67
C LEU A 175 2.79 -5.30 -8.35
N ARG A 176 2.11 -4.50 -7.53
CA ARG A 176 2.59 -4.09 -6.20
C ARG A 176 3.01 -5.30 -5.37
N THR A 177 2.08 -6.23 -5.20
CA THR A 177 2.27 -7.42 -4.35
C THR A 177 3.35 -8.33 -4.94
N ALA A 178 3.30 -8.62 -6.23
CA ALA A 178 4.25 -9.49 -6.91
C ALA A 178 5.68 -8.93 -6.88
N GLY A 179 5.85 -7.62 -7.08
CA GLY A 179 7.16 -6.96 -7.00
C GLY A 179 7.80 -7.06 -5.62
N LEU A 180 7.02 -6.77 -4.57
CA LEU A 180 7.47 -6.91 -3.17
C LEU A 180 7.85 -8.35 -2.86
N LEU A 181 6.98 -9.32 -3.19
CA LEU A 181 7.21 -10.73 -2.90
C LEU A 181 8.44 -11.27 -3.64
N LEU A 182 8.69 -10.84 -4.89
CA LEU A 182 9.90 -11.21 -5.60
C LEU A 182 11.15 -10.64 -4.93
N GLY A 183 11.06 -9.48 -4.25
CA GLY A 183 12.17 -8.98 -3.43
C GLY A 183 12.46 -9.81 -2.19
N LEU A 184 11.45 -10.49 -1.64
CA LEU A 184 11.59 -11.35 -0.46
C LEU A 184 12.11 -12.75 -0.80
N CYS A 185 11.69 -13.33 -1.92
CA CYS A 185 12.00 -14.73 -2.30
C CYS A 185 12.94 -14.86 -3.50
N GLY A 186 13.23 -13.76 -4.19
CA GLY A 186 14.09 -13.71 -5.36
C GLY A 186 15.58 -13.69 -5.03
N GLN A 187 16.37 -13.39 -6.04
CA GLN A 187 17.83 -13.34 -5.97
C GLN A 187 18.37 -12.24 -6.88
N GLY A 188 19.69 -11.99 -6.86
CA GLY A 188 20.29 -10.86 -7.59
C GLY A 188 19.98 -10.76 -9.10
N ARG A 189 19.62 -11.87 -9.77
CA ARG A 189 19.19 -11.83 -11.19
C ARG A 189 17.88 -11.05 -11.42
N ASP A 190 17.10 -10.86 -10.36
CA ASP A 190 15.78 -10.22 -10.42
C ASP A 190 15.85 -8.71 -10.32
N GLU A 191 17.00 -8.18 -9.89
CA GLU A 191 17.24 -6.75 -9.71
C GLU A 191 16.92 -5.95 -10.98
N THR A 192 17.35 -6.45 -12.14
CA THR A 192 17.14 -5.75 -13.42
C THR A 192 15.67 -5.73 -13.80
N LEU A 193 14.96 -6.86 -13.64
CA LEU A 193 13.53 -6.95 -13.91
C LEU A 193 12.73 -5.98 -13.04
N LEU A 194 13.00 -5.97 -11.73
CA LEU A 194 12.27 -5.13 -10.78
C LEU A 194 12.50 -3.64 -11.03
N LEU A 195 13.74 -3.25 -11.33
CA LEU A 195 14.06 -1.86 -11.63
C LEU A 195 13.46 -1.40 -12.97
N ASP A 196 13.44 -2.27 -13.98
CA ASP A 196 12.83 -1.98 -15.27
C ASP A 196 11.31 -1.78 -15.16
N LEU A 197 10.63 -2.50 -14.26
CA LEU A 197 9.19 -2.38 -14.06
C LEU A 197 8.78 -1.07 -13.40
N ALA A 198 9.64 -0.50 -12.56
CA ALA A 198 9.38 0.76 -11.87
C ALA A 198 9.40 2.00 -12.78
N GLY A 199 9.87 1.88 -14.03
CA GLY A 199 9.95 3.00 -14.98
C GLY A 199 9.07 2.82 -16.22
N ARG A 200 8.07 1.94 -16.14
CA ARG A 200 7.32 1.45 -17.31
C ARG A 200 5.89 1.94 -17.39
N ASP A 201 5.37 2.67 -16.41
CA ASP A 201 4.03 3.24 -16.54
C ASP A 201 3.96 4.27 -17.67
N ARG A 202 3.52 3.78 -18.84
CA ARG A 202 3.28 4.55 -20.06
C ARG A 202 1.90 5.18 -20.08
N GLU A 203 0.99 4.75 -19.19
CA GLU A 203 -0.41 5.20 -19.15
C GLU A 203 -0.66 6.26 -18.08
N GLY A 204 0.29 6.48 -17.17
CA GLY A 204 0.36 7.66 -16.30
C GLY A 204 -0.48 7.58 -15.02
N PHE A 205 -0.90 6.38 -14.62
CA PHE A 205 -1.61 6.14 -13.35
C PHE A 205 -0.67 5.67 -12.24
N GLY A 206 0.41 4.97 -12.61
CA GLY A 206 1.52 4.41 -11.83
C GLY A 206 1.13 3.85 -10.48
N LEU A 207 -0.02 3.18 -10.50
CA LEU A 207 -0.51 2.40 -9.38
C LEU A 207 0.30 1.09 -9.35
N GLY A 208 1.00 0.85 -8.24
CA GLY A 208 1.71 -0.40 -7.99
C GLY A 208 3.19 -0.44 -8.40
N GLU A 209 3.74 0.63 -8.99
CA GLU A 209 5.19 0.74 -9.29
C GLU A 209 6.06 0.71 -8.03
N GLU A 210 5.49 1.04 -6.86
CA GLU A 210 6.21 1.01 -5.59
C GLU A 210 6.61 -0.42 -5.20
N GLY A 211 5.81 -1.43 -5.58
CA GLY A 211 6.11 -2.83 -5.26
C GLY A 211 7.42 -3.32 -5.88
N PRO A 212 7.63 -3.17 -7.19
CA PRO A 212 8.91 -3.46 -7.82
C PRO A 212 10.09 -2.68 -7.22
N LEU A 213 9.92 -1.40 -6.85
CA LEU A 213 10.98 -0.62 -6.19
C LEU A 213 11.32 -1.15 -4.79
N ILE A 214 10.31 -1.46 -3.98
CA ILE A 214 10.50 -2.14 -2.69
C ILE A 214 11.24 -3.45 -2.91
N GLY A 215 10.79 -4.26 -3.87
CA GLY A 215 11.40 -5.55 -4.16
C GLY A 215 12.87 -5.43 -4.56
N TYR A 216 13.18 -4.46 -5.43
CA TYR A 216 14.55 -4.15 -5.85
C TYR A 216 15.45 -3.80 -4.65
N LEU A 217 14.98 -2.90 -3.77
CA LEU A 217 15.73 -2.49 -2.59
C LEU A 217 15.87 -3.64 -1.57
N LEU A 218 14.86 -4.50 -1.43
CA LEU A 218 14.94 -5.71 -0.62
C LEU A 218 15.95 -6.74 -1.16
N LEU A 219 16.24 -6.77 -2.46
CA LEU A 219 17.33 -7.61 -2.98
C LEU A 219 18.70 -6.99 -2.73
N ARG A 220 18.84 -5.69 -3.04
CA ARG A 220 20.12 -4.98 -2.98
C ARG A 220 20.56 -4.59 -1.57
N GLY A 221 19.62 -4.36 -0.67
CA GLY A 221 19.88 -3.62 0.57
C GLY A 221 20.26 -2.16 0.31
N PRO A 222 20.99 -1.52 1.26
CA PRO A 222 21.38 -0.10 1.18
C PRO A 222 22.08 0.29 -0.12
N ASP A 223 22.91 -0.58 -0.69
CA ASP A 223 23.60 -0.34 -1.97
C ASP A 223 22.64 -0.08 -3.15
N GLY A 224 21.37 -0.49 -3.01
CA GLY A 224 20.32 -0.21 -3.99
C GLY A 224 19.96 1.27 -4.07
N LEU A 225 20.13 2.04 -2.99
CA LEU A 225 19.74 3.45 -2.92
C LEU A 225 20.53 4.32 -3.91
N ASP A 226 21.82 4.03 -4.12
CA ASP A 226 22.66 4.74 -5.10
C ASP A 226 22.21 4.49 -6.54
N THR A 227 21.69 3.29 -6.82
CA THR A 227 21.18 2.95 -8.14
C THR A 227 19.79 3.53 -8.36
N LEU A 228 18.92 3.47 -7.34
CA LEU A 228 17.63 4.18 -7.33
C LEU A 228 17.85 5.67 -7.62
N ARG A 229 18.82 6.29 -6.93
CA ARG A 229 19.18 7.69 -7.13
C ARG A 229 19.55 7.98 -8.58
N ARG A 230 20.53 7.27 -9.14
CA ARG A 230 21.02 7.56 -10.49
C ARG A 230 20.02 7.23 -11.60
N LYS A 231 19.29 6.12 -11.48
CA LYS A 231 18.43 5.60 -12.56
C LYS A 231 16.99 6.11 -12.50
N VAL A 232 16.52 6.50 -11.32
CA VAL A 232 15.13 6.95 -11.10
C VAL A 232 15.11 8.41 -10.68
N ILE A 233 15.78 8.78 -9.59
CA ILE A 233 15.64 10.14 -9.01
C ILE A 233 16.27 11.21 -9.91
N GLU A 234 17.50 10.98 -10.37
CA GLU A 234 18.28 11.92 -11.17
C GLU A 234 17.97 11.84 -12.67
N SER A 235 17.21 10.82 -13.10
CA SER A 235 16.85 10.65 -14.50
C SER A 235 15.81 11.70 -14.93
N PRO A 236 16.08 12.51 -15.96
CA PRO A 236 15.14 13.54 -16.41
C PRO A 236 13.85 12.95 -16.98
N ASP A 237 13.90 11.72 -17.50
CA ASP A 237 12.76 11.03 -18.12
C ASP A 237 11.82 10.39 -17.09
N THR A 238 12.21 10.36 -15.81
CA THR A 238 11.38 9.80 -14.76
C THR A 238 10.17 10.69 -14.49
N THR A 239 8.99 10.08 -14.52
CA THR A 239 7.71 10.75 -14.32
C THR A 239 7.49 11.09 -12.84
N SER A 240 6.62 12.06 -12.56
CA SER A 240 6.20 12.38 -11.19
C SER A 240 5.51 11.20 -10.49
N VAL A 241 4.89 10.30 -11.25
CA VAL A 241 4.23 9.11 -10.71
C VAL A 241 5.26 8.10 -10.22
N THR A 242 6.32 7.87 -10.99
CA THR A 242 7.43 7.02 -10.56
C THR A 242 8.19 7.63 -9.38
N LEU A 243 8.34 8.96 -9.31
CA LEU A 243 8.91 9.62 -8.13
C LEU A 243 8.04 9.40 -6.88
N ARG A 244 6.71 9.44 -7.02
CA ARG A 244 5.78 9.09 -5.94
C ARG A 244 5.96 7.63 -5.51
N ALA A 245 6.07 6.70 -6.44
CA ALA A 245 6.33 5.29 -6.14
C ALA A 245 7.64 5.11 -5.38
N ALA A 246 8.69 5.87 -5.72
CA ALA A 246 9.95 5.86 -4.98
C ALA A 246 9.80 6.40 -3.54
N ILE A 247 9.03 7.47 -3.33
CA ILE A 247 8.72 7.98 -1.98
C ILE A 247 7.99 6.90 -1.16
N SER A 248 6.96 6.27 -1.72
CA SER A 248 6.21 5.19 -1.07
C SER A 248 7.09 3.98 -0.75
N ALA A 249 8.01 3.61 -1.64
CA ALA A 249 8.96 2.53 -1.40
C ALA A 249 9.92 2.86 -0.24
N LEU A 250 10.43 4.09 -0.15
CA LEU A 250 11.29 4.53 0.95
C LEU A 250 10.54 4.55 2.30
N ASP A 251 9.29 5.00 2.30
CA ASP A 251 8.43 4.97 3.50
C ASP A 251 8.14 3.55 3.97
N PHE A 252 7.84 2.63 3.04
CA PHE A 252 7.70 1.22 3.35
C PHE A 252 8.96 0.67 4.05
N LEU A 253 10.15 0.95 3.52
CA LEU A 253 11.40 0.47 4.12
C LEU A 253 11.70 1.11 5.47
N HIS A 254 11.36 2.38 5.64
CA HIS A 254 11.48 3.07 6.92
C HIS A 254 10.61 2.39 8.00
N GLN A 255 9.38 2.00 7.65
CA GLN A 255 8.43 1.38 8.58
C GLN A 255 8.75 -0.10 8.86
N HIS A 256 9.21 -0.84 7.85
CA HIS A 256 9.27 -2.31 7.90
C HIS A 256 10.69 -2.90 7.89
N GLU A 257 11.70 -2.13 7.49
CA GLU A 257 13.10 -2.58 7.42
C GLU A 257 14.10 -1.62 8.12
N PRO A 258 13.79 -1.05 9.31
CA PRO A 258 14.65 -0.04 9.95
C PRO A 258 16.01 -0.58 10.42
N GLN A 259 16.15 -1.91 10.58
CA GLN A 259 17.42 -2.54 10.91
C GLN A 259 18.33 -2.69 9.69
N ARG A 260 17.74 -2.69 8.49
CA ARG A 260 18.46 -2.91 7.23
C ARG A 260 18.80 -1.59 6.54
N PHE A 261 17.94 -0.59 6.65
CA PHE A 261 18.12 0.73 6.06
C PHE A 261 18.22 1.78 7.16
N ALA A 262 19.36 2.49 7.21
CA ALA A 262 19.51 3.59 8.14
C ALA A 262 18.60 4.74 7.75
N GLU A 263 17.93 5.34 8.73
CA GLU A 263 16.99 6.45 8.51
C GLU A 263 17.64 7.62 7.76
N ALA A 264 18.90 7.94 8.10
CA ALA A 264 19.67 8.98 7.42
C ALA A 264 19.89 8.69 5.92
N ASP A 265 19.99 7.43 5.51
CA ASP A 265 20.17 7.05 4.10
C ASP A 265 18.86 7.24 3.33
N LEU A 266 17.75 6.78 3.91
CA LEU A 266 16.41 6.96 3.34
C LEU A 266 16.04 8.45 3.23
N GLN A 267 16.36 9.23 4.27
CA GLN A 267 16.17 10.67 4.26
C GLN A 267 16.99 11.35 3.15
N ARG A 268 18.25 10.97 2.96
CA ARG A 268 19.08 11.52 1.86
C ARG A 268 18.45 11.21 0.49
N SER A 269 17.88 10.02 0.30
CA SER A 269 17.15 9.69 -0.91
C SER A 269 15.88 10.53 -1.08
N LEU A 270 15.08 10.75 -0.03
CA LEU A 270 13.91 11.63 -0.07
C LEU A 270 14.30 13.07 -0.43
N VAL A 271 15.32 13.63 0.23
CA VAL A 271 15.81 14.99 -0.06
C VAL A 271 16.28 15.11 -1.51
N ALA A 272 16.94 14.10 -2.07
CA ALA A 272 17.31 14.08 -3.49
C ALA A 272 16.07 14.11 -4.41
N ILE A 273 14.97 13.43 -4.04
CA ILE A 273 13.69 13.53 -4.75
C ILE A 273 13.12 14.95 -4.64
N ALA A 274 13.23 15.60 -3.48
CA ALA A 274 12.69 16.97 -3.28
C ALA A 274 13.36 18.03 -4.17
N SER A 275 14.56 17.76 -4.68
CA SER A 275 15.22 18.61 -5.68
C SER A 275 14.45 18.65 -7.02
N ARG A 276 13.52 17.72 -7.26
CA ARG A 276 12.54 17.75 -8.35
C ARG A 276 11.32 18.58 -7.89
N PRO A 277 11.09 19.78 -8.46
CA PRO A 277 10.01 20.67 -8.00
C PRO A 277 8.62 20.03 -7.97
N GLU A 278 8.34 19.08 -8.88
CA GLU A 278 7.09 18.32 -8.98
C GLU A 278 6.86 17.30 -7.86
N ALA A 279 7.89 16.98 -7.06
CA ALA A 279 7.80 16.02 -5.96
C ALA A 279 8.15 16.63 -4.59
N THR A 280 8.59 17.89 -4.56
CA THR A 280 9.01 18.58 -3.31
C THR A 280 7.93 18.58 -2.24
N ASP A 281 6.67 18.74 -2.62
CA ASP A 281 5.55 18.80 -1.68
C ASP A 281 5.28 17.45 -1.02
N MET A 282 5.33 16.38 -1.80
CA MET A 282 5.22 15.00 -1.33
C MET A 282 6.35 14.66 -0.35
N VAL A 283 7.58 15.01 -0.70
CA VAL A 283 8.73 14.76 0.19
C VAL A 283 8.64 15.60 1.47
N ALA A 284 8.27 16.88 1.37
CA ALA A 284 8.13 17.75 2.53
C ALA A 284 7.10 17.19 3.53
N ALA A 285 5.97 16.68 3.02
CA ALA A 285 4.96 16.00 3.82
C ALA A 285 5.50 14.70 4.45
N GLN A 286 6.21 13.89 3.66
CA GLN A 286 6.78 12.61 4.13
C GLN A 286 7.82 12.81 5.25
N LEU A 287 8.75 13.76 5.08
CA LEU A 287 9.75 14.09 6.10
C LEU A 287 9.09 14.63 7.38
N ALA A 288 8.05 15.47 7.25
CA ALA A 288 7.28 15.93 8.40
C ALA A 288 6.57 14.77 9.12
N GLN A 289 6.02 13.81 8.37
CA GLN A 289 5.37 12.62 8.93
C GLN A 289 6.36 11.72 9.67
N TRP A 290 7.58 11.55 9.17
CA TRP A 290 8.63 10.83 9.89
C TRP A 290 9.10 11.56 11.15
N GLY A 291 8.80 12.85 11.29
CA GLY A 291 9.32 13.68 12.37
C GLY A 291 10.84 13.85 12.30
N ASN A 292 11.45 13.59 11.14
CA ASN A 292 12.88 13.71 10.93
C ASN A 292 13.20 15.11 10.40
N TRP A 293 13.77 15.94 11.27
CA TRP A 293 14.03 17.35 11.00
C TRP A 293 15.45 17.64 10.50
N ASP A 294 16.31 16.63 10.38
CA ASP A 294 17.70 16.82 9.93
C ASP A 294 17.80 17.32 8.48
N GLY A 295 16.69 17.20 7.73
CA GLY A 295 16.55 17.69 6.36
C GLY A 295 16.32 19.20 6.26
N VAL A 296 16.13 19.93 7.37
CA VAL A 296 15.88 21.38 7.38
C VAL A 296 16.89 22.17 6.52
N PRO A 297 18.22 22.01 6.69
CA PRO A 297 19.19 22.73 5.88
C PRO A 297 19.03 22.45 4.38
N ALA A 298 18.79 21.20 3.99
CA ALA A 298 18.66 20.81 2.59
C ALA A 298 17.35 21.33 1.96
N MET A 299 16.23 21.29 2.70
CA MET A 299 14.96 21.85 2.21
C MET A 299 15.05 23.37 2.02
N VAL A 300 15.79 24.08 2.88
CA VAL A 300 16.07 25.52 2.71
C VAL A 300 16.93 25.76 1.47
N ALA A 301 17.96 24.93 1.21
CA ALA A 301 18.75 25.04 0.00
C ALA A 301 17.87 24.86 -1.26
N ILE A 302 17.03 23.82 -1.29
CA ILE A 302 16.07 23.57 -2.38
C ILE A 302 15.12 24.76 -2.58
N PHE A 303 14.66 25.42 -1.50
CA PHE A 303 13.82 26.61 -1.61
C PHE A 303 14.46 27.73 -2.45
N HIS A 304 15.75 27.98 -2.20
CA HIS A 304 16.53 29.01 -2.87
C HIS A 304 16.93 28.61 -4.29
N GLU A 305 17.40 27.38 -4.45
CA GLU A 305 17.89 26.84 -5.73
C GLU A 305 16.78 26.57 -6.75
N ASN A 306 15.53 26.46 -6.30
CA ASN A 306 14.38 26.20 -7.17
C ASN A 306 14.27 27.24 -8.30
N ASN A 307 14.71 26.82 -9.48
CA ASN A 307 14.77 27.57 -10.73
C ASN A 307 13.74 27.06 -11.76
N ASP A 308 12.69 26.39 -11.29
CA ASP A 308 11.66 25.83 -12.15
C ASP A 308 11.03 26.93 -13.03
N GLN A 309 10.86 26.62 -14.32
CA GLN A 309 10.32 27.52 -15.33
C GLN A 309 8.81 27.68 -15.22
N ASP A 310 8.12 26.72 -14.61
CA ASP A 310 6.71 26.80 -14.30
C ASP A 310 6.53 27.57 -12.97
N PRO A 311 5.98 28.80 -13.02
CA PRO A 311 5.83 29.62 -11.82
C PRO A 311 4.85 29.03 -10.81
N VAL A 312 3.88 28.20 -11.25
CA VAL A 312 2.91 27.56 -10.36
C VAL A 312 3.59 26.45 -9.59
N ARG A 313 4.32 25.57 -10.27
CA ARG A 313 5.07 24.47 -9.63
C ARG A 313 6.15 25.00 -8.70
N LYS A 314 6.94 25.98 -9.16
CA LYS A 314 7.93 26.69 -8.32
C LYS A 314 7.34 27.22 -7.02
N LYS A 315 6.17 27.86 -7.12
CA LYS A 315 5.48 28.41 -5.94
C LYS A 315 4.94 27.31 -5.03
N ALA A 316 4.40 26.23 -5.59
CA ALA A 316 3.90 25.08 -4.83
C ALA A 316 5.02 24.42 -4.00
N SER A 317 6.19 24.15 -4.60
CA SER A 317 7.34 23.58 -3.88
C SER A 317 7.78 24.47 -2.71
N ARG A 318 7.85 25.79 -2.94
CA ARG A 318 8.21 26.77 -1.91
C ARG A 318 7.19 26.82 -0.77
N ILE A 319 5.90 26.76 -1.09
CA ILE A 319 4.83 26.68 -0.08
C ILE A 319 4.99 25.42 0.77
N ALA A 320 5.27 24.27 0.15
CA ALA A 320 5.43 23.02 0.87
C ALA A 320 6.64 23.02 1.80
N ILE A 321 7.78 23.57 1.36
CA ILE A 321 8.96 23.74 2.23
C ILE A 321 8.63 24.63 3.42
N LEU A 322 7.95 25.76 3.23
CA LEU A 322 7.55 26.62 4.36
C LEU A 322 6.62 25.90 5.34
N ARG A 323 5.75 24.99 4.87
CA ARG A 323 4.91 24.15 5.73
C ARG A 323 5.76 23.18 6.56
N TYR A 324 6.67 22.45 5.91
CA TYR A 324 7.61 21.56 6.60
C TYR A 324 8.43 22.31 7.67
N LEU A 325 8.94 23.52 7.38
CA LEU A 325 9.65 24.33 8.36
C LEU A 325 8.75 24.78 9.51
N LYS A 326 7.47 25.11 9.25
CA LYS A 326 6.48 25.45 10.30
C LYS A 326 6.20 24.26 11.20
N ASP A 327 6.06 23.08 10.63
CA ASP A 327 5.83 21.83 11.37
C ASP A 327 7.04 21.52 12.25
N CYS A 328 8.26 21.62 11.71
CA CYS A 328 9.50 21.52 12.47
C CYS A 328 9.54 22.54 13.63
N ALA A 329 9.28 23.82 13.39
CA ALA A 329 9.36 24.87 14.40
C ALA A 329 8.36 24.70 15.57
N ARG A 330 7.25 24.00 15.33
CA ARG A 330 6.18 23.69 16.28
C ARG A 330 6.31 22.31 16.93
N CYS A 331 7.20 21.48 16.41
CA CYS A 331 7.42 20.13 16.89
C CYS A 331 7.69 20.11 18.42
N PRO A 332 7.10 19.18 19.19
CA PRO A 332 7.30 19.11 20.64
C PRO A 332 8.63 18.44 21.06
N HIS A 333 9.30 17.72 20.16
CA HIS A 333 10.45 16.84 20.45
C HIS A 333 11.72 17.59 20.93
N PRO A 334 12.18 17.42 22.18
CA PRO A 334 13.35 18.12 22.71
C PRO A 334 14.64 17.86 21.92
N GLU A 335 14.83 16.65 21.42
CA GLU A 335 15.98 16.22 20.62
C GLU A 335 16.19 17.06 19.35
N SER A 336 15.14 17.71 18.84
CA SER A 336 15.20 18.51 17.61
C SER A 336 15.44 20.01 17.85
N GLN A 337 15.99 20.43 19.01
CA GLN A 337 16.19 21.86 19.30
C GLN A 337 17.03 22.58 18.24
N GLU A 338 18.09 21.94 17.73
CA GLU A 338 18.94 22.53 16.70
C GLU A 338 18.14 22.77 15.42
N SER A 339 17.49 21.74 14.88
CA SER A 339 16.67 21.81 13.68
C SER A 339 15.51 22.80 13.84
N LYS A 340 14.91 22.92 15.03
CA LYS A 340 13.90 23.94 15.35
C LYS A 340 14.45 25.35 15.27
N SER A 341 15.65 25.58 15.82
CA SER A 341 16.29 26.90 15.80
C SER A 341 16.64 27.30 14.36
N GLN A 342 17.17 26.36 13.59
CA GLN A 342 17.43 26.53 12.15
C GLN A 342 16.14 26.83 11.38
N ALA A 343 15.07 26.06 11.61
CA ALA A 343 13.78 26.25 10.96
C ALA A 343 13.17 27.62 11.29
N ARG A 344 13.20 28.06 12.56
CA ARG A 344 12.73 29.40 12.97
C ARG A 344 13.53 30.52 12.32
N THR A 345 14.85 30.36 12.26
CA THR A 345 15.74 31.33 11.61
C THR A 345 15.43 31.42 10.11
N ALA A 346 15.29 30.28 9.45
CA ALA A 346 14.91 30.20 8.04
C ALA A 346 13.52 30.80 7.80
N LEU A 347 12.51 30.46 8.60
CA LEU A 347 11.16 31.03 8.49
C LEU A 347 11.18 32.56 8.59
N ASN A 348 11.87 33.12 9.59
CA ASN A 348 11.96 34.58 9.72
C ASN A 348 12.58 35.24 8.48
N SER A 349 13.60 34.62 7.87
CA SER A 349 14.20 35.14 6.64
C SER A 349 13.27 35.00 5.43
N LEU A 350 12.74 33.80 5.22
CA LEU A 350 11.96 33.44 4.03
C LEU A 350 10.57 34.09 4.02
N GLU A 351 9.89 34.20 5.16
CA GLU A 351 8.57 34.82 5.23
C GLU A 351 8.63 36.33 4.98
N ASN A 352 9.72 36.99 5.40
CA ASN A 352 9.97 38.40 5.10
C ASN A 352 10.31 38.62 3.62
N ALA A 353 11.12 37.73 3.02
CA ALA A 353 11.50 37.83 1.62
C ALA A 353 10.36 37.43 0.65
N TYR A 354 9.49 36.51 1.05
CA TYR A 354 8.43 35.93 0.22
C TYR A 354 7.05 35.93 0.93
N PRO A 355 6.49 37.12 1.24
CA PRO A 355 5.28 37.24 2.06
C PRO A 355 4.04 36.62 1.41
N ASP A 356 3.98 36.53 0.08
CA ASP A 356 2.88 35.91 -0.65
C ASP A 356 2.88 34.38 -0.51
N VAL A 357 4.07 33.76 -0.55
CA VAL A 357 4.27 32.31 -0.33
C VAL A 357 3.96 31.97 1.13
N ALA A 358 4.45 32.77 2.07
CA ALA A 358 4.23 32.59 3.51
C ALA A 358 2.75 32.61 3.89
N ARG A 359 1.99 33.58 3.35
CA ARG A 359 0.53 33.70 3.58
C ARG A 359 -0.21 32.45 3.11
N ARG A 360 0.17 31.91 1.94
CA ARG A 360 -0.45 30.70 1.37
C ARG A 360 -0.14 29.46 2.21
N ALA A 361 1.12 29.32 2.66
CA ALA A 361 1.53 28.24 3.55
C ALA A 361 0.72 28.23 4.86
N THR A 362 0.48 29.40 5.46
CA THR A 362 -0.35 29.51 6.67
C THR A 362 -1.82 29.16 6.41
N ALA A 363 -2.40 29.64 5.32
CA ALA A 363 -3.81 29.37 5.00
C ALA A 363 -4.12 27.87 4.82
N LEU A 364 -3.17 27.11 4.28
CA LEU A 364 -3.27 25.65 4.09
C LEU A 364 -2.90 24.84 5.34
N SER A 365 -2.39 25.49 6.39
CA SER A 365 -2.04 24.84 7.67
C SER A 365 -3.17 24.88 8.71
N GLY A 366 -4.36 25.38 8.33
CA GLY A 366 -5.59 25.22 9.10
C GLY A 366 -6.15 23.81 8.93
N THR A 367 -6.84 23.31 9.96
CA THR A 367 -7.56 22.02 10.02
C THR A 367 -8.13 21.64 8.64
N PRO A 368 -7.98 20.39 8.16
CA PRO A 368 -8.51 20.00 6.86
C PRO A 368 -10.00 20.32 6.83
N ALA A 369 -10.39 21.30 6.03
CA ALA A 369 -11.77 21.41 5.61
C ALA A 369 -12.05 20.09 4.89
N GLN A 370 -12.99 19.30 5.42
CA GLN A 370 -13.64 18.26 4.66
C GLN A 370 -14.02 18.89 3.32
N THR A 371 -13.25 18.57 2.29
CA THR A 371 -13.54 19.03 0.94
C THR A 371 -14.59 18.08 0.42
N THR A 372 -15.80 18.22 0.98
CA THR A 372 -17.01 17.83 0.28
C THR A 372 -17.07 18.75 -0.93
N GLU A 373 -17.24 18.13 -2.10
CA GLU A 373 -17.38 18.75 -3.42
C GLU A 373 -16.06 19.18 -4.09
N LEU A 374 -15.64 18.35 -5.05
CA LEU A 374 -15.50 18.75 -6.46
C LEU A 374 -15.48 17.48 -7.33
N TYR A 375 -16.63 17.26 -7.99
CA TYR A 375 -17.01 16.25 -8.99
C TYR A 375 -17.19 14.79 -8.58
#